data_AF-A0A6I1ZCK9-F1
#
_entry.id   AF-A0A6I1ZCK9-F1
#
_cell.length_a   1.000
_cell.length_b   1.000
_cell.length_c   1.000
_cell.angle_alpha   90.00
_cell.angle_beta   90.00
_cell.angle_gamma   90.00
#
_symmetry.space_group_name_H-M   'P 1'
#
loop_
_entity.id
_entity.type
_entity.pdbx_description
1 polymer ?
#
loop_
_entity_poly.entity_id
_entity_poly.type
_entity_poly.pdbx_seq_one_letter_code
_entity_poly.pdbx_strand_id
1 'polypeptide(L)'
;MEIAGRALPDGSWWDWDVIGWDAGELRLAAGHDLAYHHGLEVVFVAPLFASCPFAFQDPVFRAPTAEETARLVRTLGETPALVVAFEADAGGPEPLSCLIAAERLEVRQGVVQRRPRACAQAGPGLRDWPGPPLPTD
;
A
#
# COMPACT_ATOMS: atom_id res chain seq x y z
N MET A 1 12.14 -4.59 -11.70
CA MET A 1 11.35 -5.23 -10.62
C MET A 1 10.13 -5.89 -11.24
N GLU A 2 9.63 -7.01 -10.70
CA GLU A 2 8.49 -7.76 -11.25
C GLU A 2 7.48 -8.09 -10.15
N ILE A 3 6.18 -8.05 -10.44
CA ILE A 3 5.11 -8.48 -9.53
C ILE A 3 4.26 -9.55 -10.23
N ALA A 4 4.24 -10.76 -9.69
CA ALA A 4 3.47 -11.89 -10.21
C ALA A 4 3.62 -12.10 -11.74
N GLY A 5 4.86 -12.16 -12.24
CA GLY A 5 5.11 -12.36 -13.66
C GLY A 5 4.96 -11.11 -14.54
N ARG A 6 4.69 -9.93 -13.95
CA ARG A 6 4.54 -8.67 -14.67
C ARG A 6 5.68 -7.72 -14.35
N ALA A 7 6.48 -7.38 -15.35
CA ALA A 7 7.53 -6.40 -15.21
C ALA A 7 6.93 -5.03 -14.86
N LEU A 8 7.48 -4.41 -13.81
CA LEU A 8 7.22 -3.01 -13.53
C LEU A 8 8.00 -2.14 -14.52
N PRO A 9 7.50 -0.95 -14.86
CA PRO A 9 8.26 0.01 -15.66
C PRO A 9 9.59 0.37 -14.99
N ASP A 10 10.55 0.87 -15.75
CA ASP A 10 11.82 1.33 -15.19
C ASP A 10 11.60 2.54 -14.26
N GLY A 11 12.24 2.51 -13.09
CA GLY A 11 12.22 3.60 -12.13
C GLY A 11 12.70 3.18 -10.74
N SER A 12 12.84 4.16 -9.85
CA SER A 12 13.24 3.94 -8.46
C SER A 12 11.97 3.74 -7.62
N TRP A 13 11.54 2.49 -7.50
CA TRP A 13 10.31 2.09 -6.79
C TRP A 13 10.67 1.46 -5.44
N TRP A 14 11.26 2.24 -4.56
CA TRP A 14 11.70 1.73 -3.26
C TRP A 14 10.78 2.17 -2.12
N ASP A 15 10.11 3.32 -2.21
CA ASP A 15 9.15 3.79 -1.22
C ASP A 15 7.72 3.48 -1.68
N TRP A 16 6.91 2.88 -0.81
CA TRP A 16 5.56 2.39 -1.11
C TRP A 16 4.54 2.79 -0.04
N ASP A 17 3.34 3.19 -0.46
CA ASP A 17 2.24 3.59 0.43
C ASP A 17 0.90 3.07 -0.13
N VAL A 18 0.00 2.66 0.75
CA VAL A 18 -1.38 2.31 0.42
C VAL A 18 -2.17 3.62 0.32
N ILE A 19 -2.49 4.03 -0.91
CA ILE A 19 -3.17 5.31 -1.19
C ILE A 19 -4.69 5.17 -1.28
N GLY A 20 -5.22 3.95 -1.33
CA GLY A 20 -6.65 3.69 -1.33
C GLY A 20 -6.96 2.22 -1.14
N TRP A 21 -8.02 1.93 -0.38
CA TRP A 21 -8.55 0.58 -0.22
C TRP A 21 -10.06 0.64 -0.02
N ASP A 22 -10.79 -0.02 -0.91
CA ASP A 22 -12.21 -0.30 -0.79
C ASP A 22 -12.53 -1.73 -1.27
N ALA A 23 -13.81 -2.08 -1.35
CA ALA A 23 -14.24 -3.42 -1.78
C ALA A 23 -13.91 -3.73 -3.24
N GLY A 24 -13.69 -2.71 -4.07
CA GLY A 24 -13.39 -2.83 -5.49
C GLY A 24 -11.89 -2.79 -5.78
N GLU A 25 -11.09 -2.00 -5.05
CA GLU A 25 -9.67 -1.82 -5.37
C GLU A 25 -8.81 -1.63 -4.11
N LEU A 26 -7.60 -2.21 -4.15
CA LEU A 26 -6.48 -1.83 -3.28
C LEU A 26 -5.40 -1.18 -4.16
N ARG A 27 -5.00 0.04 -3.82
CA ARG A 27 -4.07 0.86 -4.61
C ARG A 27 -2.80 1.15 -3.82
N LEU A 28 -1.68 0.72 -4.37
CA LEU A 28 -0.35 1.02 -3.87
C LEU A 28 0.28 2.09 -4.76
N ALA A 29 0.84 3.13 -4.15
CA ALA A 29 1.71 4.08 -4.81
C ALA A 29 3.17 3.69 -4.59
N ALA A 30 4.01 3.89 -5.59
CA ALA A 30 5.45 3.70 -5.48
C ALA A 30 6.24 4.86 -6.11
N GLY A 31 7.39 5.14 -5.51
CA GLY A 31 8.26 6.24 -5.92
C GLY A 31 9.63 6.18 -5.26
N HIS A 32 10.44 7.17 -5.61
CA HIS A 32 11.71 7.41 -4.92
C HIS A 32 11.51 8.15 -3.60
N ASP A 33 10.46 8.98 -3.51
CA ASP A 33 9.99 9.64 -2.31
C ASP A 33 8.53 9.95 -2.55
N LEU A 34 7.65 9.52 -1.66
CA LEU A 34 6.21 9.72 -1.76
C LEU A 34 5.73 11.05 -1.17
N ALA A 35 6.63 11.95 -0.75
CA ALA A 35 6.27 13.23 -0.13
C ALA A 35 5.34 14.10 -1.00
N TYR A 36 5.60 14.18 -2.30
CA TYR A 36 4.91 15.12 -3.21
C TYR A 36 4.16 14.44 -4.36
N HIS A 37 4.71 13.36 -4.90
CA HIS A 37 4.13 12.64 -6.02
C HIS A 37 4.60 11.19 -6.00
N HIS A 38 3.88 10.33 -6.71
CA HIS A 38 4.34 8.98 -7.04
C HIS A 38 4.35 8.79 -8.55
N GLY A 39 5.25 7.93 -9.02
CA GLY A 39 5.46 7.67 -10.44
C GLY A 39 4.84 6.36 -10.92
N LEU A 40 4.43 5.50 -9.98
CA LEU A 40 3.88 4.18 -10.22
C LEU A 40 2.69 3.93 -9.31
N GLU A 41 1.62 3.39 -9.87
CA GLU A 41 0.51 2.80 -9.11
C GLU A 41 0.37 1.33 -9.46
N VAL A 42 0.21 0.51 -8.43
CA VAL A 42 -0.15 -0.90 -8.54
C VAL A 42 -1.54 -1.07 -7.95
N VAL A 43 -2.49 -1.50 -8.79
CA VAL A 43 -3.90 -1.64 -8.42
C VAL A 43 -4.26 -3.11 -8.42
N PHE A 44 -4.68 -3.60 -7.27
CA PHE A 44 -5.28 -4.92 -7.10
C PHE A 44 -6.80 -4.76 -7.17
N VAL A 45 -7.41 -5.36 -8.19
CA VAL A 45 -8.86 -5.24 -8.38
C VAL A 45 -9.59 -6.41 -7.75
N ALA A 46 -10.70 -6.11 -7.08
CA ALA A 46 -11.46 -6.98 -6.21
C ALA A 46 -10.53 -7.67 -5.19
N PRO A 47 -9.90 -6.91 -4.27
CA PRO A 47 -9.01 -7.48 -3.28
C PRO A 47 -9.82 -8.39 -2.33
N LEU A 48 -9.41 -9.65 -2.24
CA LEU A 48 -10.02 -10.65 -1.36
C LEU A 48 -9.31 -10.71 -0.01
N PHE A 49 -8.01 -10.41 0.00
CA PHE A 49 -7.18 -10.42 1.20
C PHE A 49 -5.99 -9.48 1.02
N ALA A 50 -5.62 -8.77 2.09
CA ALA A 50 -4.38 -7.99 2.13
C ALA A 50 -3.78 -8.05 3.53
N SER A 51 -2.54 -8.52 3.61
CA SER A 51 -1.69 -8.47 4.79
C SER A 51 -0.40 -7.76 4.38
N CYS A 52 -0.39 -6.43 4.52
CA CYS A 52 0.75 -5.57 4.29
C CYS A 52 0.61 -4.31 5.15
N PRO A 53 1.71 -3.68 5.58
CA PRO A 53 1.66 -2.39 6.25
C PRO A 53 1.12 -1.31 5.30
N PHE A 54 0.62 -0.21 5.86
CA PHE A 54 0.17 0.93 5.06
C PHE A 54 1.31 1.62 4.31
N ALA A 55 2.51 1.66 4.88
CA ALA A 55 3.72 2.18 4.22
C ALA A 55 4.88 1.23 4.44
N PHE A 56 5.73 1.05 3.42
CA PHE A 56 6.88 0.15 3.45
C PHE A 56 7.92 0.51 2.40
N GLN A 57 9.10 -0.07 2.53
CA GLN A 57 10.26 0.21 1.71
C GLN A 57 10.88 -1.07 1.16
N ASP A 58 11.56 -0.95 0.02
CA ASP A 58 12.34 -2.00 -0.64
C ASP A 58 11.61 -3.35 -0.78
N PRO A 59 10.42 -3.42 -1.41
CA PRO A 59 9.72 -4.68 -1.53
C PRO A 59 10.46 -5.66 -2.45
N VAL A 60 10.68 -6.86 -1.94
CA VAL A 60 11.22 -8.00 -2.66
C VAL A 60 10.07 -8.96 -2.98
N PHE A 61 9.52 -8.82 -4.19
CA PHE A 61 8.46 -9.69 -4.67
C PHE A 61 8.98 -11.10 -4.96
N ARG A 62 8.19 -12.10 -4.56
CA ARG A 62 8.50 -13.52 -4.73
C ARG A 62 7.25 -14.31 -5.07
N ALA A 63 7.44 -15.54 -5.55
CA ALA A 63 6.35 -16.47 -5.65
C ALA A 63 5.79 -16.78 -4.24
N PRO A 64 4.45 -16.87 -4.08
CA PRO A 64 3.86 -17.32 -2.82
C PRO A 64 4.25 -18.78 -2.57
N THR A 65 4.47 -19.14 -1.31
CA THR A 65 4.72 -20.53 -0.94
C THR A 65 3.43 -21.34 -1.05
N ALA A 66 3.56 -22.67 -1.14
CA ALA A 66 2.42 -23.57 -1.13
C ALA A 66 1.59 -23.45 0.17
N GLU A 67 2.25 -23.17 1.30
CA GLU A 67 1.61 -23.02 2.61
C GLU A 67 0.83 -21.71 2.73
N GLU A 68 1.39 -20.60 2.22
CA GLU A 68 0.70 -19.31 2.12
C GLU A 68 -0.56 -19.44 1.25
N THR A 69 -0.41 -20.06 0.09
CA THR A 69 -1.53 -20.30 -0.84
C THR A 69 -2.60 -21.19 -0.22
N ALA A 70 -2.21 -22.31 0.42
CA ALA A 70 -3.15 -23.20 1.08
C ALA A 70 -3.88 -22.53 2.26
N ARG A 71 -3.20 -21.63 2.98
CA ARG A 71 -3.83 -20.82 4.05
C ARG A 71 -4.86 -19.85 3.49
N LEU A 72 -4.55 -19.18 2.37
CA LEU A 72 -5.51 -18.30 1.68
C LEU A 72 -6.74 -19.09 1.22
N VAL A 73 -6.55 -20.23 0.56
CA VAL A 73 -7.67 -21.09 0.10
C VAL A 73 -8.59 -21.49 1.26
N ARG A 74 -8.02 -21.88 2.40
CA ARG A 74 -8.83 -22.22 3.59
C ARG A 74 -9.55 -21.01 4.18
N THR A 75 -8.96 -19.83 4.09
CA THR A 75 -9.52 -18.60 4.68
C THR A 75 -10.63 -18.01 3.80
N LEU A 76 -10.42 -18.01 2.48
CA LEU A 76 -11.34 -17.45 1.50
C LEU A 76 -12.42 -18.46 1.09
N GLY A 77 -12.18 -19.75 1.28
CA GLY A 77 -13.08 -20.82 0.83
C GLY A 77 -12.95 -21.16 -0.66
N GLU A 78 -12.09 -20.44 -1.40
CA GLU A 78 -11.84 -20.64 -2.82
C GLU A 78 -10.38 -20.30 -3.19
N THR A 79 -9.96 -20.69 -4.39
CA THR A 79 -8.63 -20.36 -4.90
C THR A 79 -8.64 -18.97 -5.54
N PRO A 80 -7.93 -17.98 -4.97
CA PRO A 80 -7.84 -16.65 -5.55
C PRO A 80 -7.12 -16.70 -6.91
N ALA A 81 -7.59 -15.90 -7.87
CA ALA A 81 -7.03 -15.85 -9.22
C ALA A 81 -5.61 -15.26 -9.26
N LEU A 82 -5.31 -14.35 -8.33
CA LEU A 82 -3.99 -13.74 -8.17
C LEU A 82 -3.58 -13.75 -6.69
N VAL A 83 -2.33 -14.16 -6.44
CA VAL A 83 -1.67 -14.04 -5.14
C VAL A 83 -0.30 -13.41 -5.34
N VAL A 84 -0.02 -12.36 -4.58
CA VAL A 84 1.27 -11.66 -4.57
C VAL A 84 1.87 -11.76 -3.17
N ALA A 85 3.06 -12.34 -3.09
CA ALA A 85 3.86 -12.38 -1.88
C ALA A 85 5.09 -11.49 -2.03
N PHE A 86 5.46 -10.79 -0.96
CA PHE A 86 6.67 -9.97 -0.95
C PHE A 86 7.18 -9.77 0.47
N GLU A 87 8.48 -9.57 0.60
CA GLU A 87 9.09 -9.09 1.84
C GLU A 87 9.30 -7.59 1.73
N ALA A 88 9.04 -6.81 2.77
CA ALA A 88 9.29 -5.37 2.75
C ALA A 88 9.78 -4.85 4.10
N ASP A 89 10.59 -3.80 4.07
CA ASP A 89 10.94 -3.06 5.28
C ASP A 89 9.75 -2.19 5.72
N ALA A 90 9.32 -2.34 6.96
CA ALA A 90 8.24 -1.56 7.56
C ALA A 90 8.71 -0.70 8.74
N GLY A 91 10.01 -0.40 8.82
CA GLY A 91 10.65 0.31 9.92
C GLY A 91 10.93 -0.55 11.16
N GLY A 92 10.84 -1.88 11.01
CA GLY A 92 11.13 -2.85 12.06
C GLY A 92 12.55 -3.42 11.98
N PRO A 93 12.98 -4.25 12.96
CA PRO A 93 14.29 -4.89 12.93
C PRO A 93 14.42 -5.98 11.86
N GLU A 94 13.30 -6.54 11.39
CA GLU A 94 13.25 -7.58 10.37
C GLU A 94 12.24 -7.20 9.27
N PRO A 95 12.50 -7.57 8.00
CA PRO A 95 11.52 -7.44 6.93
C PRO A 95 10.21 -8.17 7.25
N LEU A 96 9.09 -7.58 6.85
CA LEU A 96 7.77 -8.18 6.99
C LEU A 96 7.37 -8.96 5.75
N SER A 97 6.96 -10.21 5.96
CA SER A 97 6.32 -11.02 4.93
C SER A 97 4.88 -10.55 4.71
N CYS A 98 4.62 -10.09 3.50
CA CYS A 98 3.36 -9.53 3.07
C CYS A 98 2.68 -10.43 2.02
N LEU A 99 1.35 -10.43 2.01
CA LEU A 99 0.54 -11.27 1.13
C LEU A 99 -0.73 -10.54 0.69
N ILE A 100 -0.97 -10.45 -0.61
CA ILE A 100 -2.17 -9.84 -1.20
C ILE A 100 -2.82 -10.85 -2.14
N ALA A 101 -4.13 -11.05 -2.01
CA ALA A 101 -4.94 -11.85 -2.93
C ALA A 101 -6.01 -10.98 -3.59
N ALA A 102 -6.17 -11.12 -4.90
CA ALA A 102 -7.10 -10.32 -5.69
C ALA A 102 -7.55 -11.10 -6.95
N GLU A 103 -8.49 -10.53 -7.71
CA GLU A 103 -8.84 -11.10 -9.01
C GLU A 103 -7.80 -10.78 -10.08
N ARG A 104 -7.26 -9.57 -10.07
CA ARG A 104 -6.28 -9.11 -11.06
C ARG A 104 -5.38 -8.00 -10.55
N LEU A 105 -4.26 -7.83 -11.26
CA LEU A 105 -3.32 -6.73 -11.09
C LEU A 105 -3.45 -5.77 -12.26
N GLU A 106 -3.33 -4.47 -12.00
CA GLU A 106 -3.12 -3.44 -13.01
C GLU A 106 -1.92 -2.59 -12.58
N VAL A 107 -1.02 -2.31 -13.52
CA VAL A 107 0.17 -1.48 -13.28
C VAL A 107 0.01 -0.21 -14.11
N ARG A 108 0.03 0.96 -13.46
CA ARG A 108 -0.15 2.25 -14.10
C ARG A 108 1.07 3.11 -13.84
N GLN A 109 1.72 3.57 -14.90
CA GLN A 109 2.83 4.53 -14.80
C GLN A 109 2.31 5.93 -15.06
N GLY A 110 2.72 6.89 -14.22
CA GLY A 110 2.34 8.29 -14.36
C GLY A 110 2.62 9.08 -13.10
N VAL A 111 2.93 10.36 -13.26
CA VAL A 111 3.13 11.27 -12.12
C VAL A 111 1.78 11.68 -11.58
N VAL A 112 1.43 11.16 -10.40
CA VAL A 112 0.22 11.56 -9.68
C VAL A 112 0.65 12.43 -8.50
N GLN A 113 0.17 13.67 -8.48
CA GLN A 113 0.40 14.58 -7.36
C GLN A 113 -0.31 14.03 -6.12
N ARG A 114 0.42 13.93 -5.01
CA ARG A 114 -0.17 13.53 -3.74
C ARG A 114 -1.12 14.63 -3.32
N ARG A 115 -2.42 14.36 -3.35
CA ARG A 115 -3.37 15.21 -2.64
C ARG A 115 -2.99 15.12 -1.15
N PRO A 116 -2.89 16.25 -0.42
CA PRO A 116 -2.74 16.20 1.01
C PRO A 116 -3.79 15.22 1.54
N ARG A 117 -3.36 14.24 2.33
CA ARG A 117 -4.28 13.34 3.02
C ARG A 117 -5.24 14.27 3.73
N ALA A 118 -6.50 14.34 3.28
CA ALA A 118 -7.52 14.93 4.12
C ALA A 118 -7.41 14.09 5.38
N CYS A 119 -6.91 14.68 6.47
CA CYS A 119 -6.98 14.06 7.78
C CYS A 119 -8.38 13.45 7.84
N ALA A 120 -8.43 12.13 8.05
CA ALA A 120 -9.66 11.42 8.34
C ALA A 120 -10.51 12.37 9.16
N GLN A 121 -11.70 12.72 8.65
CA GLN A 121 -12.51 13.81 9.16
C GLN A 121 -12.38 13.84 10.67
N ALA A 122 -11.76 14.90 11.19
CA ALA A 122 -11.82 15.18 12.59
C ALA A 122 -13.28 15.04 12.98
N GLY A 123 -13.58 14.14 13.92
CA GLY A 123 -14.80 14.29 14.70
C GLY A 123 -14.90 15.75 15.14
N PRO A 124 -16.10 16.33 15.25
CA PRO A 124 -16.25 17.74 15.57
C PRO A 124 -15.54 18.03 16.90
N GLY A 125 -14.37 18.64 16.83
CA GLY A 125 -13.47 18.74 17.98
C GLY A 125 -12.15 19.46 17.70
N LEU A 126 -12.16 20.48 16.84
CA LEU A 126 -11.09 21.48 16.79
C LEU A 126 -11.71 22.86 17.01
N ARG A 127 -12.19 23.10 18.24
CA ARG A 127 -12.66 24.42 18.71
C ARG A 127 -12.11 24.81 20.08
N ASP A 128 -11.08 24.15 20.61
CA ASP A 128 -10.56 24.46 21.95
C ASP A 128 -9.05 24.75 21.98
N TRP A 129 -8.52 25.43 20.97
CA TRP A 129 -7.22 26.10 21.13
C TRP A 129 -7.45 27.58 21.47
N PRO A 130 -7.32 27.98 22.76
CA PRO A 130 -7.20 29.39 23.08
C PRO A 130 -5.80 29.82 22.68
N GLY A 131 -5.70 30.76 21.72
CA GLY A 131 -4.41 31.30 21.28
C GLY A 131 -3.51 31.78 22.44
N PRO A 132 -2.22 32.04 22.17
CA PRO A 132 -1.27 32.41 23.21
C PRO A 132 -1.73 33.67 23.98
N PRO A 133 -1.49 33.76 25.30
CA PRO A 133 -1.92 34.92 26.08
C PRO A 133 -1.21 36.19 25.60
N LEU A 134 -1.97 37.27 25.50
CA LEU A 134 -1.44 38.58 25.12
C LEU A 134 -0.52 39.13 26.22
N PRO A 135 0.58 39.81 25.84
CA PRO A 135 1.48 40.43 26.80
C PRO A 135 0.78 41.58 27.52
N THR A 136 0.82 41.56 28.85
CA THR A 136 0.41 42.68 29.70
C THR A 136 1.57 43.66 29.87
N ASP A 137 1.34 44.92 29.54
CA ASP A 137 2.18 46.08 29.93
C ASP A 137 1.99 46.41 31.42
#